data_AF-A0A812JTZ5-F1
#
_entry.id   AF-A0A812JTZ5-F1
#
_cell.length_a   1.000
_cell.length_b   1.000
_cell.length_c   1.000
_cell.angle_alpha   90.00
_cell.angle_beta   90.00
_cell.angle_gamma   90.00
#
_symmetry.space_group_name_H-M   'P 1'
#
loop_
_entity.id
_entity.type
_entity.pdbx_description
1 polymer ?
#
loop_
_entity_poly.entity_id
_entity_poly.type
_entity_poly.pdbx_seq_one_letter_code
_entity_poly.pdbx_strand_id
1 'polypeptide(L)'
;MLDDFNEDLQKEITEEKENDKSYKALIAAKTAEKKVLEEQIVTKTQEKSDAETTLEASKQDIKATTKAIAADVKFQAAVENRCTTSDDKFKERMQSRMQEMTAVSKTIQVLRSEESRDLFGKTVSFLQQAAQSKRAERAASKVSAFLMEQGRRLGVQKLVTMGLQSRIDSFTKVKAAIEEMVTALQKEQEDEIKHKEMCVDDLNQNKLNIEEKEGVKSRAEDKVNALKKRVSDCEAQIDSLNGEIAEMQKQVQLASQSRQKENVKFQTEADDQRQTQVVLKKAVKFLDDFYRSAERASLAQIRAHRVDEVQPDLDSPEGFE
;
A
#
# COMPACT_ATOMS: atom_id res chain seq x y z
N MET A 1 154.21 39.87 -30.30
CA MET A 1 153.87 38.67 -29.50
C MET A 1 153.02 39.00 -28.28
N LEU A 2 153.47 39.91 -27.39
CA LEU A 2 152.67 40.26 -26.21
C LEU A 2 151.36 40.97 -26.58
N ASP A 3 151.44 41.91 -27.53
CA ASP A 3 150.26 42.68 -27.97
C ASP A 3 149.26 41.82 -28.75
N ASP A 4 149.73 40.94 -29.65
CA ASP A 4 148.84 40.02 -30.39
C ASP A 4 148.10 39.07 -29.43
N PHE A 5 148.80 38.54 -28.42
CA PHE A 5 148.20 37.68 -27.39
C PHE A 5 147.19 38.45 -26.52
N ASN A 6 147.43 39.74 -26.25
CA ASN A 6 146.46 40.60 -25.57
C ASN A 6 145.24 40.89 -26.47
N GLU A 7 145.41 41.06 -27.78
CA GLU A 7 144.30 41.29 -28.72
C GLU A 7 143.42 40.04 -28.84
N ASP A 8 144.03 38.85 -29.02
CA ASP A 8 143.28 37.60 -29.12
C ASP A 8 142.63 37.21 -27.79
N LEU A 9 143.27 37.47 -26.64
CA LEU A 9 142.64 37.32 -25.32
C LEU A 9 141.44 38.28 -25.16
N GLN A 10 141.50 39.50 -25.70
CA GLN A 10 140.34 40.40 -25.70
C GLN A 10 139.23 39.88 -26.63
N LYS A 11 139.56 39.31 -27.81
CA LYS A 11 138.57 38.68 -28.71
C LYS A 11 137.86 37.53 -28.00
N GLU A 12 138.60 36.56 -27.46
CA GLU A 12 138.02 35.44 -26.69
C GLU A 12 137.14 35.93 -25.53
N ILE A 13 137.60 36.94 -24.77
CA ILE A 13 136.81 37.55 -23.69
C ILE A 13 135.56 38.28 -24.20
N THR A 14 135.55 38.84 -25.43
CA THR A 14 134.34 39.41 -26.03
C THR A 14 133.39 38.34 -26.57
N GLU A 15 133.91 37.31 -27.25
CA GLU A 15 133.12 36.19 -27.75
C GLU A 15 132.50 35.38 -26.60
N GLU A 16 133.24 35.12 -25.51
CA GLU A 16 132.69 34.51 -24.29
C GLU A 16 131.52 35.33 -23.73
N LYS A 17 131.64 36.67 -23.70
CA LYS A 17 130.56 37.56 -23.24
C LYS A 17 129.36 37.61 -24.19
N GLU A 18 129.55 37.43 -25.49
CA GLU A 18 128.45 37.36 -26.47
C GLU A 18 127.76 35.99 -26.45
N ASN A 19 128.54 34.91 -26.25
CA ASN A 19 128.05 33.55 -26.03
C ASN A 19 127.29 33.44 -24.71
N ASP A 20 127.77 34.02 -23.61
CA ASP A 20 127.05 34.07 -22.32
C ASP A 20 125.75 34.87 -22.41
N LYS A 21 125.76 36.04 -23.07
CA LYS A 21 124.53 36.83 -23.33
C LYS A 21 123.51 36.04 -24.15
N SER A 22 123.94 35.44 -25.26
CA SER A 22 123.03 34.70 -26.16
C SER A 22 122.52 33.40 -25.52
N TYR A 23 123.35 32.70 -24.74
CA TYR A 23 122.94 31.56 -23.93
C TYR A 23 121.92 31.95 -22.85
N LYS A 24 122.13 33.06 -22.12
CA LYS A 24 121.16 33.58 -21.14
C LYS A 24 119.86 34.04 -21.79
N ALA A 25 119.92 34.68 -22.96
CA ALA A 25 118.74 35.04 -23.74
C ALA A 25 117.97 33.80 -24.22
N LEU A 26 118.68 32.76 -24.69
CA LEU A 26 118.08 31.48 -25.10
C LEU A 26 117.42 30.75 -23.93
N ILE A 27 118.05 30.71 -22.74
CA ILE A 27 117.46 30.18 -21.51
C ILE A 27 116.19 30.96 -21.14
N ALA A 28 116.24 32.30 -21.15
CA ALA A 28 115.08 33.12 -20.82
C ALA A 28 113.91 32.87 -21.79
N ALA A 29 114.20 32.84 -23.10
CA ALA A 29 113.21 32.54 -24.14
C ALA A 29 112.62 31.13 -23.97
N LYS A 30 113.45 30.09 -23.79
CA LYS A 30 113.00 28.71 -23.60
C LYS A 30 112.26 28.49 -22.28
N THR A 31 112.57 29.25 -21.23
CA THR A 31 111.84 29.21 -19.96
C THR A 31 110.46 29.86 -20.09
N ALA A 32 110.35 30.97 -20.82
CA ALA A 32 109.06 31.60 -21.13
C ALA A 32 108.19 30.71 -22.04
N GLU A 33 108.78 30.15 -23.10
CA GLU A 33 108.13 29.18 -24.00
C GLU A 33 107.64 27.95 -23.23
N LYS A 34 108.47 27.39 -22.36
CA LYS A 34 108.09 26.28 -21.47
C LYS A 34 106.88 26.65 -20.60
N LYS A 35 106.88 27.81 -19.94
CA LYS A 35 105.76 28.24 -19.09
C LYS A 35 104.44 28.38 -19.88
N VAL A 36 104.49 28.95 -21.08
CA VAL A 36 103.32 29.06 -21.98
C VAL A 36 102.83 27.68 -22.41
N LEU A 37 103.73 26.73 -22.69
CA LEU A 37 103.36 25.36 -23.02
C LEU A 37 102.76 24.61 -21.81
N GLU A 38 103.30 24.79 -20.60
CA GLU A 38 102.74 24.21 -19.37
C GLU A 38 101.33 24.76 -19.08
N GLU A 39 101.10 26.07 -19.25
CA GLU A 39 99.78 26.70 -19.15
C GLU A 39 98.81 26.17 -20.20
N GLN A 40 99.23 26.03 -21.46
CA GLN A 40 98.40 25.45 -22.53
C GLN A 40 98.08 23.97 -22.30
N ILE A 41 99.00 23.19 -21.70
CA ILE A 41 98.75 21.79 -21.33
C ILE A 41 97.68 21.72 -20.23
N VAL A 42 97.74 22.57 -19.20
CA VAL A 42 96.72 22.62 -18.16
C VAL A 42 95.35 22.98 -18.75
N THR A 43 95.26 24.07 -19.52
CA THR A 43 93.99 24.49 -20.14
C THR A 43 93.40 23.41 -21.04
N LYS A 44 94.18 22.81 -21.93
CA LYS A 44 93.69 21.73 -22.83
C LYS A 44 93.33 20.44 -22.09
N THR A 45 93.97 20.17 -20.95
CA THR A 45 93.59 19.02 -20.10
C THR A 45 92.24 19.27 -19.43
N GLN A 46 91.99 20.49 -18.96
CA GLN A 46 90.70 20.89 -18.40
C GLN A 46 89.60 20.87 -19.47
N GLU A 47 89.82 21.54 -20.61
CA GLU A 47 88.90 21.52 -21.77
C GLU A 47 88.54 20.09 -22.20
N LYS A 48 89.52 19.17 -22.22
CA LYS A 48 89.29 17.75 -22.52
C LYS A 48 88.43 17.08 -21.44
N SER A 49 88.72 17.30 -20.16
CA SER A 49 87.96 16.72 -19.05
C SER A 49 86.51 17.18 -19.05
N ASP A 50 86.27 18.46 -19.31
CA ASP A 50 84.92 19.05 -19.37
C ASP A 50 84.17 18.56 -20.61
N ALA A 51 84.85 18.41 -21.75
CA ALA A 51 84.27 17.82 -22.96
C ALA A 51 83.94 16.32 -22.79
N GLU A 52 84.81 15.53 -22.15
CA GLU A 52 84.55 14.11 -21.86
C GLU A 52 83.39 13.94 -20.87
N THR A 53 83.30 14.80 -19.84
CA THR A 53 82.17 14.83 -18.89
C THR A 53 80.87 15.20 -19.59
N THR A 54 80.88 16.26 -20.41
CA THR A 54 79.71 16.71 -21.20
C THR A 54 79.26 15.65 -22.20
N LEU A 55 80.19 14.91 -22.80
CA LEU A 55 79.91 13.82 -23.73
C LEU A 55 79.21 12.65 -23.03
N GLU A 56 79.64 12.24 -21.84
CA GLU A 56 78.96 11.17 -21.09
C GLU A 56 77.61 11.60 -20.52
N ALA A 57 77.47 12.85 -20.07
CA ALA A 57 76.16 13.41 -19.72
C ALA A 57 75.20 13.37 -20.91
N SER A 58 75.62 13.92 -22.06
CA SER A 58 74.83 13.90 -23.31
C SER A 58 74.45 12.47 -23.75
N LYS A 59 75.33 11.48 -23.56
CA LYS A 59 75.04 10.06 -23.83
C LYS A 59 74.01 9.46 -22.87
N GLN A 60 73.92 9.94 -21.63
CA GLN A 60 72.88 9.55 -20.69
C GLN A 60 71.56 10.24 -21.02
N ASP A 61 71.58 11.53 -21.32
CA ASP A 61 70.39 12.31 -21.71
C ASP A 61 69.75 11.76 -22.98
N ILE A 62 70.55 11.41 -24.01
CA ILE A 62 70.05 10.74 -25.23
C ILE A 62 69.38 9.40 -24.88
N LYS A 63 69.92 8.61 -23.95
CA LYS A 63 69.30 7.34 -23.52
C LYS A 63 68.03 7.55 -22.72
N ALA A 64 67.95 8.59 -21.88
CA ALA A 64 66.78 8.93 -21.09
C ALA A 64 65.64 9.47 -21.99
N THR A 65 65.93 10.47 -22.82
CA THR A 65 64.98 11.06 -23.77
C THR A 65 64.48 10.04 -24.80
N THR A 66 65.34 9.16 -25.33
CA THR A 66 64.89 8.08 -26.24
C THR A 66 63.92 7.11 -25.56
N LYS A 67 64.11 6.83 -24.25
CA LYS A 67 63.14 6.03 -23.47
C LYS A 67 61.82 6.76 -23.24
N ALA A 68 61.88 8.05 -22.89
CA ALA A 68 60.70 8.89 -22.69
C ALA A 68 59.86 8.95 -23.97
N ILE A 69 60.46 9.32 -25.11
CA ILE A 69 59.80 9.35 -26.42
C ILE A 69 59.18 7.98 -26.77
N ALA A 70 59.85 6.87 -26.46
CA ALA A 70 59.33 5.52 -26.69
C ALA A 70 58.18 5.10 -25.75
N ALA A 71 57.96 5.82 -24.63
CA ALA A 71 56.78 5.72 -23.79
C ALA A 71 55.68 6.68 -24.27
N ASP A 72 56.02 7.95 -24.53
CA ASP A 72 55.10 9.00 -24.98
C ASP A 72 54.39 8.63 -26.28
N VAL A 73 55.10 8.07 -27.26
CA VAL A 73 54.51 7.60 -28.53
C VAL A 73 53.50 6.46 -28.31
N LYS A 74 53.74 5.58 -27.32
CA LYS A 74 52.78 4.52 -26.96
C LYS A 74 51.57 5.11 -26.23
N PHE A 75 51.80 6.06 -25.34
CA PHE A 75 50.74 6.76 -24.62
C PHE A 75 49.84 7.56 -25.58
N GLN A 76 50.42 8.31 -26.53
CA GLN A 76 49.66 8.98 -27.59
C GLN A 76 48.80 8.00 -28.38
N ALA A 77 49.37 6.89 -28.86
CA ALA A 77 48.61 5.88 -29.60
C ALA A 77 47.47 5.27 -28.76
N ALA A 78 47.68 5.05 -27.46
CA ALA A 78 46.62 4.58 -26.56
C ALA A 78 45.53 5.64 -26.33
N VAL A 79 45.91 6.92 -26.18
CA VAL A 79 44.98 8.04 -26.01
C VAL A 79 44.15 8.27 -27.28
N GLU A 80 44.75 8.23 -28.48
CA GLU A 80 44.02 8.37 -29.74
C GLU A 80 42.97 7.26 -29.93
N ASN A 81 43.33 6.00 -29.63
CA ASN A 81 42.39 4.87 -29.64
C ASN A 81 41.30 5.01 -28.57
N ARG A 82 41.64 5.49 -27.36
CA ARG A 82 40.67 5.71 -26.27
C ARG A 82 39.71 6.87 -26.57
N CYS A 83 40.18 7.96 -27.17
CA CYS A 83 39.37 9.11 -27.57
C CYS A 83 38.40 8.74 -28.68
N THR A 84 38.87 8.16 -29.78
CA THR A 84 38.01 7.68 -30.90
C THR A 84 36.96 6.69 -30.43
N THR A 85 37.37 5.66 -29.68
CA THR A 85 36.45 4.67 -29.07
C THR A 85 35.44 5.32 -28.12
N SER A 86 35.84 6.34 -27.35
CA SER A 86 34.95 7.06 -26.43
C SER A 86 33.93 7.92 -27.18
N ASP A 87 34.37 8.63 -28.23
CA ASP A 87 33.53 9.48 -29.08
C ASP A 87 32.48 8.68 -29.83
N ASP A 88 32.84 7.53 -30.42
CA ASP A 88 31.87 6.69 -31.13
C ASP A 88 30.86 6.06 -30.17
N LYS A 89 31.31 5.55 -29.01
CA LYS A 89 30.42 5.10 -27.93
C LYS A 89 29.55 6.24 -27.38
N PHE A 90 30.01 7.50 -27.43
CA PHE A 90 29.20 8.67 -27.05
C PHE A 90 28.14 8.99 -28.12
N LYS A 91 28.49 8.97 -29.41
CA LYS A 91 27.56 9.14 -30.54
C LYS A 91 26.45 8.09 -30.50
N GLU A 92 26.79 6.81 -30.28
CA GLU A 92 25.81 5.72 -30.15
C GLU A 92 24.86 5.92 -28.96
N ARG A 93 25.40 6.25 -27.77
CA ARG A 93 24.58 6.57 -26.59
C ARG A 93 23.66 7.77 -26.82
N MET A 94 24.15 8.81 -27.48
CA MET A 94 23.38 10.01 -27.81
C MET A 94 22.22 9.68 -28.76
N GLN A 95 22.48 8.93 -29.84
CA GLN A 95 21.43 8.50 -30.78
C GLN A 95 20.39 7.59 -30.11
N SER A 96 20.83 6.59 -29.33
CA SER A 96 19.96 5.70 -28.57
C SER A 96 19.04 6.49 -27.63
N ARG A 97 19.59 7.48 -26.90
CA ARG A 97 18.83 8.34 -25.99
C ARG A 97 17.83 9.25 -26.71
N MET A 98 18.15 9.75 -27.90
CA MET A 98 17.19 10.52 -28.73
C MET A 98 16.02 9.64 -29.20
N GLN A 99 16.29 8.38 -29.56
CA GLN A 99 15.25 7.41 -29.91
C GLN A 99 14.39 7.03 -28.70
N GLU A 100 15.01 6.82 -27.53
CA GLU A 100 14.34 6.58 -26.25
C GLU A 100 13.42 7.74 -25.86
N MET A 101 13.91 8.99 -25.89
CA MET A 101 13.09 10.18 -25.64
C MET A 101 11.90 10.26 -26.61
N THR A 102 12.07 9.83 -27.86
CA THR A 102 10.98 9.77 -28.86
C THR A 102 9.97 8.67 -28.53
N ALA A 103 10.42 7.49 -28.10
CA ALA A 103 9.56 6.37 -27.69
C ALA A 103 8.76 6.69 -26.41
N VAL A 104 9.42 7.30 -25.41
CA VAL A 104 8.79 7.82 -24.19
C VAL A 104 7.77 8.90 -24.53
N SER A 105 8.10 9.86 -25.41
CA SER A 105 7.16 10.92 -25.83
C SER A 105 5.91 10.36 -26.52
N LYS A 106 6.07 9.36 -27.41
CA LYS A 106 4.94 8.65 -28.04
C LYS A 106 4.10 7.88 -27.02
N THR A 107 4.75 7.24 -26.04
CA THR A 107 4.06 6.52 -24.95
C THR A 107 3.25 7.50 -24.08
N ILE A 108 3.82 8.66 -23.76
CA ILE A 108 3.13 9.76 -23.07
C ILE A 108 1.96 10.30 -23.90
N GLN A 109 2.10 10.39 -25.23
CA GLN A 109 1.01 10.81 -26.12
C GLN A 109 -0.16 9.81 -26.11
N VAL A 110 0.12 8.49 -26.09
CA VAL A 110 -0.91 7.45 -25.94
C VAL A 110 -1.60 7.56 -24.57
N LEU A 111 -0.84 7.70 -23.47
CA LEU A 111 -1.38 7.83 -22.11
C LEU A 111 -2.13 9.15 -21.87
N ARG A 112 -1.84 10.20 -22.64
CA ARG A 112 -2.47 11.53 -22.54
C ARG A 112 -3.43 11.81 -23.69
N SER A 113 -3.84 10.81 -24.47
CA SER A 113 -4.97 10.93 -25.39
C SER A 113 -6.24 11.34 -24.63
N GLU A 114 -7.15 12.05 -25.28
CA GLU A 114 -8.36 12.59 -24.65
C GLU A 114 -9.21 11.47 -24.02
N GLU A 115 -9.43 10.40 -24.78
CA GLU A 115 -10.01 9.12 -24.34
C GLU A 115 -9.34 8.59 -23.05
N SER A 116 -8.01 8.53 -23.02
CA SER A 116 -7.26 7.99 -21.87
C SER A 116 -7.38 8.88 -20.65
N ARG A 117 -7.37 10.21 -20.82
CA ARG A 117 -7.48 11.18 -19.73
C ARG A 117 -8.84 11.09 -19.03
N ASP A 118 -9.91 10.94 -19.80
CA ASP A 118 -11.26 10.76 -19.26
C ASP A 118 -11.39 9.40 -18.54
N LEU A 119 -10.85 8.32 -19.12
CA LEU A 119 -10.81 7.00 -18.49
C LEU A 119 -10.07 7.01 -17.14
N PHE A 120 -8.87 7.60 -17.10
CA PHE A 120 -8.13 7.75 -15.85
C PHE A 120 -8.89 8.61 -14.83
N GLY A 121 -9.45 9.75 -15.25
CA GLY A 121 -10.19 10.68 -14.40
C GLY A 121 -11.43 10.07 -13.71
N LYS A 122 -12.14 9.16 -14.40
CA LYS A 122 -13.26 8.41 -13.80
C LYS A 122 -12.80 7.28 -12.88
N THR A 123 -11.69 6.62 -13.21
CA THR A 123 -11.27 5.35 -12.58
C THR A 123 -10.58 5.54 -11.22
N VAL A 124 -9.87 6.66 -10.99
CA VAL A 124 -8.98 6.82 -9.81
C VAL A 124 -9.63 7.48 -8.59
N SER A 125 -10.66 6.84 -8.02
CA SER A 125 -11.21 7.23 -6.71
C SER A 125 -10.51 6.51 -5.55
N PHE A 126 -10.07 7.26 -4.54
CA PHE A 126 -9.22 6.73 -3.45
C PHE A 126 -10.08 6.07 -2.35
N LEU A 127 -10.25 4.75 -2.42
CA LEU A 127 -11.22 4.01 -1.61
C LEU A 127 -10.78 3.81 -0.14
N GLN A 128 -11.08 4.78 0.72
CA GLN A 128 -10.74 4.72 2.15
C GLN A 128 -11.80 3.94 2.96
N GLN A 129 -11.50 2.69 3.32
CA GLN A 129 -12.41 1.87 4.15
C GLN A 129 -12.35 2.28 5.63
N ALA A 130 -13.46 2.82 6.15
CA ALA A 130 -13.64 3.08 7.59
C ALA A 130 -14.37 1.91 8.28
N ALA A 131 -13.86 1.46 9.42
CA ALA A 131 -14.45 0.37 10.20
C ALA A 131 -15.33 0.88 11.35
N GLN A 132 -16.63 0.55 11.35
CA GLN A 132 -17.54 0.82 12.47
C GLN A 132 -17.67 -0.40 13.40
N SER A 133 -17.74 -0.16 14.72
CA SER A 133 -17.82 -1.22 15.73
C SER A 133 -19.23 -1.39 16.32
N LYS A 134 -19.73 -2.64 16.37
CA LYS A 134 -21.03 -2.98 16.96
C LYS A 134 -20.89 -3.25 18.47
N ARG A 135 -21.15 -2.25 19.32
CA ARG A 135 -21.12 -2.43 20.80
C ARG A 135 -22.35 -1.95 21.58
N ALA A 136 -23.27 -1.19 20.96
CA ALA A 136 -24.41 -0.57 21.67
C ALA A 136 -25.63 -1.50 21.89
N GLU A 137 -25.77 -2.57 21.09
CA GLU A 137 -27.06 -3.24 20.85
C GLU A 137 -27.51 -4.25 21.93
N ARG A 138 -26.63 -4.61 22.89
CA ARG A 138 -26.85 -5.76 23.81
C ARG A 138 -27.36 -5.42 25.22
N ALA A 139 -27.64 -4.15 25.52
CA ALA A 139 -27.99 -3.72 26.89
C ALA A 139 -29.49 -3.88 27.25
N ALA A 140 -30.40 -3.77 26.27
CA ALA A 140 -31.82 -3.52 26.55
C ALA A 140 -32.65 -4.75 27.00
N SER A 141 -32.28 -5.98 26.60
CA SER A 141 -33.20 -7.13 26.68
C SER A 141 -33.32 -7.80 28.06
N LYS A 142 -32.57 -7.37 29.09
CA LYS A 142 -32.54 -8.04 30.40
C LYS A 142 -33.51 -7.51 31.46
N VAL A 143 -34.16 -6.36 31.23
CA VAL A 143 -34.96 -5.67 32.26
C VAL A 143 -36.43 -6.13 32.27
N SER A 144 -37.00 -6.47 31.11
CA SER A 144 -38.44 -6.77 30.97
C SER A 144 -38.90 -8.09 31.59
N ALA A 145 -38.01 -9.08 31.73
CA ALA A 145 -38.38 -10.43 32.18
C ALA A 145 -38.78 -10.52 33.67
N PHE A 146 -38.22 -9.66 34.53
CA PHE A 146 -38.34 -9.78 35.99
C PHE A 146 -39.73 -9.41 36.53
N LEU A 147 -40.49 -8.57 35.81
CA LEU A 147 -41.72 -7.96 36.33
C LEU A 147 -42.98 -8.84 36.23
N MET A 148 -42.97 -9.91 35.43
CA MET A 148 -44.18 -10.72 35.20
C MET A 148 -44.48 -11.78 36.27
N GLU A 149 -43.52 -12.12 37.14
CA GLU A 149 -43.62 -13.35 37.96
C GLU A 149 -44.44 -13.17 39.26
N GLN A 150 -44.62 -11.95 39.76
CA GLN A 150 -45.18 -11.71 41.11
C GLN A 150 -46.72 -11.73 41.20
N GLY A 151 -47.46 -11.64 40.09
CA GLY A 151 -48.87 -11.24 40.09
C GLY A 151 -49.95 -12.28 40.43
N ARG A 152 -49.63 -13.50 40.90
CA ARG A 152 -50.50 -14.69 40.68
C ARG A 152 -50.75 -15.61 41.91
N ARG A 153 -51.22 -15.10 43.07
CA ARG A 153 -51.11 -15.84 44.37
C ARG A 153 -52.32 -16.02 45.35
N LEU A 154 -53.59 -15.69 45.03
CA LEU A 154 -54.79 -15.86 45.93
C LEU A 154 -56.06 -16.29 45.15
N GLY A 155 -57.24 -16.70 45.71
CA GLY A 155 -57.76 -16.89 47.09
C GLY A 155 -59.22 -17.50 47.06
N VAL A 156 -59.74 -18.15 48.14
CA VAL A 156 -60.82 -19.21 48.01
C VAL A 156 -61.79 -19.42 49.24
N GLN A 157 -63.08 -19.80 49.00
CA GLN A 157 -64.12 -20.46 49.89
C GLN A 157 -64.85 -19.63 51.01
N LYS A 158 -66.00 -19.99 51.70
CA LYS A 158 -66.85 -21.24 51.89
C LYS A 158 -68.27 -21.03 52.59
N LEU A 159 -69.26 -21.95 52.38
CA LEU A 159 -70.42 -22.42 53.25
C LEU A 159 -71.55 -21.40 53.74
N VAL A 160 -72.63 -21.68 54.54
CA VAL A 160 -73.08 -22.77 55.50
C VAL A 160 -74.64 -22.89 55.79
N THR A 161 -75.17 -24.13 56.02
CA THR A 161 -76.27 -24.71 56.93
C THR A 161 -77.66 -24.09 57.38
N MET A 162 -78.72 -24.96 57.38
CA MET A 162 -79.79 -25.33 58.41
C MET A 162 -80.70 -24.29 59.14
N GLY A 163 -81.88 -24.59 59.76
CA GLY A 163 -82.82 -25.76 59.78
C GLY A 163 -83.79 -25.89 61.03
N LEU A 164 -84.98 -26.52 60.87
CA LEU A 164 -85.90 -27.18 61.88
C LEU A 164 -86.69 -26.32 62.95
N GLN A 165 -87.71 -26.80 63.74
CA GLN A 165 -88.94 -27.63 63.52
C GLN A 165 -89.88 -27.75 64.79
N SER A 166 -91.22 -27.95 64.64
CA SER A 166 -92.19 -28.64 65.58
C SER A 166 -92.76 -27.88 66.82
N ARG A 167 -93.83 -28.24 67.60
CA ARG A 167 -94.93 -29.27 67.59
C ARG A 167 -96.07 -28.97 68.65
N ILE A 168 -97.00 -29.93 68.93
CA ILE A 168 -97.91 -30.14 70.13
C ILE A 168 -99.47 -30.02 69.90
N ASP A 169 -100.31 -30.53 70.85
CA ASP A 169 -101.78 -30.86 70.84
C ASP A 169 -102.43 -30.39 72.21
N SER A 170 -103.69 -30.59 72.72
CA SER A 170 -104.84 -31.51 72.47
C SER A 170 -106.17 -31.10 73.19
N PHE A 171 -107.33 -31.67 72.81
CA PHE A 171 -108.58 -31.84 73.62
C PHE A 171 -109.46 -32.99 73.03
N THR A 172 -110.20 -33.77 73.84
CA THR A 172 -110.59 -35.15 73.46
C THR A 172 -112.08 -35.51 73.26
N LYS A 173 -113.04 -34.61 73.44
CA LYS A 173 -114.50 -34.95 73.27
C LYS A 173 -115.29 -34.09 72.28
N VAL A 174 -114.78 -32.91 71.91
CA VAL A 174 -115.23 -32.26 70.66
C VAL A 174 -114.83 -33.14 69.46
N LYS A 175 -113.78 -33.97 69.64
CA LYS A 175 -113.24 -34.96 68.68
C LYS A 175 -114.27 -35.72 67.86
N ALA A 176 -115.37 -36.26 68.40
CA ALA A 176 -116.24 -37.14 67.60
C ALA A 176 -117.04 -36.41 66.51
N ALA A 177 -117.65 -35.26 66.84
CA ALA A 177 -118.30 -34.40 65.84
C ALA A 177 -117.28 -33.66 64.98
N ILE A 178 -116.09 -33.37 65.55
CA ILE A 178 -114.92 -32.97 64.78
C ILE A 178 -114.48 -34.07 63.83
N GLU A 179 -114.57 -35.37 64.13
CA GLU A 179 -113.99 -36.48 63.34
C GLU A 179 -114.74 -36.72 62.02
N GLU A 180 -116.06 -36.52 61.95
CA GLU A 180 -116.77 -36.46 60.65
C GLU A 180 -116.42 -35.19 59.88
N MET A 181 -116.44 -34.02 60.54
CA MET A 181 -116.06 -32.77 59.87
C MET A 181 -114.56 -32.73 59.48
N VAL A 182 -113.71 -33.48 60.18
CA VAL A 182 -112.27 -33.63 59.94
C VAL A 182 -111.99 -34.74 58.97
N THR A 183 -112.82 -35.77 58.78
CA THR A 183 -112.64 -36.68 57.64
C THR A 183 -113.10 -36.03 56.34
N ALA A 184 -114.13 -35.17 56.38
CA ALA A 184 -114.46 -34.27 55.27
C ALA A 184 -113.34 -33.25 55.01
N LEU A 185 -112.95 -32.46 56.02
CA LEU A 185 -111.86 -31.48 55.91
C LEU A 185 -110.50 -32.13 55.64
N GLN A 186 -110.21 -33.36 56.06
CA GLN A 186 -108.99 -34.09 55.69
C GLN A 186 -108.99 -34.44 54.22
N LYS A 187 -110.15 -34.78 53.64
CA LYS A 187 -110.24 -35.07 52.21
C LYS A 187 -110.11 -33.79 51.37
N GLU A 188 -110.79 -32.71 51.77
CA GLU A 188 -110.62 -31.40 51.15
C GLU A 188 -109.19 -30.88 51.33
N GLN A 189 -108.60 -31.01 52.52
CA GLN A 189 -107.21 -30.69 52.81
C GLN A 189 -106.23 -31.58 52.03
N GLU A 190 -106.53 -32.85 51.83
CA GLU A 190 -105.72 -33.76 51.01
C GLU A 190 -105.75 -33.34 49.53
N ASP A 191 -106.90 -32.95 48.98
CA ASP A 191 -107.01 -32.54 47.59
C ASP A 191 -106.51 -31.09 47.38
N GLU A 192 -106.66 -30.20 48.36
CA GLU A 192 -105.96 -28.91 48.42
C GLU A 192 -104.44 -29.08 48.56
N ILE A 193 -103.96 -30.03 49.37
CA ILE A 193 -102.53 -30.35 49.49
C ILE A 193 -102.01 -30.86 48.15
N LYS A 194 -102.67 -31.83 47.50
CA LYS A 194 -102.28 -32.30 46.16
C LYS A 194 -102.25 -31.16 45.13
N HIS A 195 -103.26 -30.28 45.12
CA HIS A 195 -103.31 -29.14 44.20
C HIS A 195 -102.23 -28.09 44.50
N LYS A 196 -101.95 -27.84 45.78
CA LYS A 196 -100.89 -26.95 46.25
C LYS A 196 -99.49 -27.51 45.99
N GLU A 197 -99.27 -28.81 46.18
CA GLU A 197 -98.03 -29.51 45.85
C GLU A 197 -97.77 -29.44 44.35
N MET A 198 -98.74 -29.79 43.52
CA MET A 198 -98.68 -29.63 42.06
C MET A 198 -98.38 -28.18 41.64
N CYS A 199 -99.08 -27.20 42.22
CA CYS A 199 -98.85 -25.77 41.93
C CYS A 199 -97.45 -25.30 42.39
N VAL A 200 -96.97 -25.77 43.55
CA VAL A 200 -95.61 -25.49 44.04
C VAL A 200 -94.56 -26.13 43.15
N ASP A 201 -94.75 -27.37 42.72
CA ASP A 201 -93.83 -28.08 41.83
C ASP A 201 -93.82 -27.49 40.42
N ASP A 202 -94.97 -27.10 39.85
CA ASP A 202 -95.06 -26.37 38.60
C ASP A 202 -94.35 -25.00 38.70
N LEU A 203 -94.53 -24.27 39.80
CA LEU A 203 -93.83 -23.01 40.04
C LEU A 203 -92.32 -23.23 40.25
N ASN A 204 -91.90 -24.33 40.85
CA ASN A 204 -90.49 -24.68 41.04
C ASN A 204 -89.84 -25.11 39.71
N GLN A 205 -90.50 -25.95 38.90
CA GLN A 205 -90.03 -26.29 37.56
C GLN A 205 -89.98 -25.06 36.65
N ASN A 206 -90.97 -24.18 36.69
CA ASN A 206 -90.93 -22.94 35.93
C ASN A 206 -89.77 -22.02 36.36
N LYS A 207 -89.47 -21.89 37.66
CA LYS A 207 -88.27 -21.16 38.14
C LYS A 207 -86.99 -21.80 37.62
N LEU A 208 -86.82 -23.12 37.78
CA LEU A 208 -85.64 -23.84 37.30
C LEU A 208 -85.45 -23.70 35.78
N ASN A 209 -86.55 -23.76 35.02
CA ASN A 209 -86.54 -23.53 33.57
C ASN A 209 -86.16 -22.08 33.23
N ILE A 210 -86.66 -21.08 33.96
CA ILE A 210 -86.28 -19.66 33.77
C ILE A 210 -84.79 -19.47 34.08
N GLU A 211 -84.30 -19.93 35.23
CA GLU A 211 -82.90 -19.84 35.64
C GLU A 211 -81.96 -20.55 34.65
N GLU A 212 -82.34 -21.73 34.14
CA GLU A 212 -81.56 -22.45 33.13
C GLU A 212 -81.51 -21.69 31.80
N LYS A 213 -82.64 -21.13 31.34
CA LYS A 213 -82.71 -20.38 30.07
C LYS A 213 -82.07 -19.00 30.16
N GLU A 214 -82.14 -18.31 31.30
CA GLU A 214 -81.38 -17.08 31.57
C GLU A 214 -79.88 -17.38 31.63
N GLY A 215 -79.47 -18.49 32.27
CA GLY A 215 -78.10 -18.97 32.24
C GLY A 215 -77.61 -19.32 30.83
N VAL A 216 -78.45 -19.93 29.99
CA VAL A 216 -78.13 -20.17 28.57
C VAL A 216 -78.00 -18.85 27.79
N LYS A 217 -78.92 -17.91 28.02
CA LYS A 217 -78.92 -16.57 27.40
C LYS A 217 -77.64 -15.81 27.74
N SER A 218 -77.29 -15.68 29.02
CA SER A 218 -76.05 -15.03 29.47
C SER A 218 -74.81 -15.67 28.82
N ARG A 219 -74.71 -17.01 28.84
CA ARG A 219 -73.60 -17.74 28.17
C ARG A 219 -73.57 -17.55 26.65
N ALA A 220 -74.69 -17.22 26.00
CA ALA A 220 -74.75 -16.89 24.59
C ALA A 220 -74.36 -15.43 24.33
N GLU A 221 -74.82 -14.50 25.16
CA GLU A 221 -74.47 -13.07 25.10
C GLU A 221 -72.97 -12.84 25.34
N ASP A 222 -72.37 -13.53 26.31
CA ASP A 222 -70.91 -13.55 26.54
C ASP A 222 -70.13 -14.04 25.32
N LYS A 223 -70.59 -15.13 24.69
CA LYS A 223 -69.98 -15.66 23.45
C LYS A 223 -70.14 -14.69 22.29
N VAL A 224 -71.29 -14.05 22.13
CA VAL A 224 -71.52 -13.03 21.10
C VAL A 224 -70.59 -11.84 21.31
N ASN A 225 -70.42 -11.37 22.55
CA ASN A 225 -69.53 -10.25 22.86
C ASN A 225 -68.04 -10.61 22.66
N ALA A 226 -67.63 -11.81 23.05
CA ALA A 226 -66.28 -12.32 22.80
C ALA A 226 -65.99 -12.51 21.30
N LEU A 227 -66.96 -12.99 20.51
CA LEU A 227 -66.83 -13.11 19.06
C LEU A 227 -66.80 -11.74 18.36
N LYS A 228 -67.69 -10.81 18.74
CA LYS A 228 -67.66 -9.41 18.23
C LYS A 228 -66.31 -8.75 18.48
N LYS A 229 -65.76 -8.89 19.69
CA LYS A 229 -64.41 -8.38 19.97
C LYS A 229 -63.37 -9.03 19.07
N ARG A 230 -63.36 -10.36 18.93
CA ARG A 230 -62.40 -11.06 18.06
C ARG A 230 -62.52 -10.67 16.58
N VAL A 231 -63.72 -10.36 16.09
CA VAL A 231 -63.91 -9.82 14.72
C VAL A 231 -63.22 -8.45 14.61
N SER A 232 -63.50 -7.52 15.52
CA SER A 232 -62.87 -6.19 15.53
C SER A 232 -61.34 -6.25 15.71
N ASP A 233 -60.84 -7.13 16.59
CA ASP A 233 -59.41 -7.38 16.78
C ASP A 233 -58.75 -7.93 15.50
N CYS A 234 -59.47 -8.72 14.70
CA CYS A 234 -59.00 -9.26 13.41
C CYS A 234 -59.09 -8.23 12.27
N GLU A 235 -60.15 -7.42 12.21
CA GLU A 235 -60.30 -6.33 11.23
C GLU A 235 -59.14 -5.32 11.36
N ALA A 236 -58.83 -4.90 12.60
CA ALA A 236 -57.69 -4.02 12.87
C ALA A 236 -56.32 -4.65 12.49
N GLN A 237 -56.17 -5.96 12.60
CA GLN A 237 -54.97 -6.67 12.15
C GLN A 237 -54.88 -6.75 10.62
N ILE A 238 -56.00 -6.95 9.93
CA ILE A 238 -56.06 -6.93 8.46
C ILE A 238 -55.66 -5.56 7.92
N ASP A 239 -56.15 -4.47 8.52
CA ASP A 239 -55.79 -3.11 8.11
C ASP A 239 -54.30 -2.79 8.37
N SER A 240 -53.74 -3.20 9.51
CA SER A 240 -52.30 -3.07 9.78
C SER A 240 -51.46 -3.82 8.74
N LEU A 241 -51.78 -5.10 8.50
CA LEU A 241 -51.05 -5.95 7.54
C LEU A 241 -51.17 -5.42 6.11
N ASN A 242 -52.32 -4.89 5.70
CA ASN A 242 -52.49 -4.24 4.40
C ASN A 242 -51.62 -2.99 4.28
N GLY A 243 -51.50 -2.19 5.34
CA GLY A 243 -50.58 -1.04 5.40
C GLY A 243 -49.11 -1.44 5.31
N GLU A 244 -48.72 -2.48 6.05
CA GLU A 244 -47.36 -3.05 6.03
C GLU A 244 -47.00 -3.64 4.65
N ILE A 245 -47.93 -4.35 4.00
CA ILE A 245 -47.76 -4.86 2.63
C ILE A 245 -47.58 -3.71 1.64
N ALA A 246 -48.42 -2.66 1.72
CA ALA A 246 -48.33 -1.51 0.82
C ALA A 246 -47.02 -0.73 0.98
N GLU A 247 -46.50 -0.59 2.20
CA GLU A 247 -45.17 0.01 2.42
C GLU A 247 -44.04 -0.92 1.97
N MET A 248 -44.11 -2.23 2.26
CA MET A 248 -43.11 -3.20 1.81
C MET A 248 -43.00 -3.24 0.28
N GLN A 249 -44.11 -3.11 -0.45
CA GLN A 249 -44.10 -3.01 -1.91
C GLN A 249 -43.36 -1.74 -2.40
N LYS A 250 -43.56 -0.58 -1.76
CA LYS A 250 -42.78 0.63 -2.05
C LYS A 250 -41.29 0.44 -1.78
N GLN A 251 -40.94 -0.13 -0.62
CA GLN A 251 -39.55 -0.41 -0.24
C GLN A 251 -38.87 -1.34 -1.26
N VAL A 252 -39.55 -2.40 -1.72
CA VAL A 252 -39.06 -3.31 -2.78
C VAL A 252 -38.90 -2.61 -4.13
N GLN A 253 -39.81 -1.70 -4.49
CA GLN A 253 -39.69 -0.92 -5.73
C GLN A 253 -38.51 0.06 -5.68
N LEU A 254 -38.33 0.77 -4.56
CA LEU A 254 -37.21 1.69 -4.35
C LEU A 254 -35.86 0.94 -4.32
N ALA A 255 -35.78 -0.19 -3.62
CA ALA A 255 -34.59 -1.05 -3.60
C ALA A 255 -34.25 -1.60 -4.99
N SER A 256 -35.27 -2.00 -5.78
CA SER A 256 -35.09 -2.42 -7.17
C SER A 256 -34.52 -1.30 -8.04
N GLN A 257 -35.05 -0.06 -7.92
CA GLN A 257 -34.54 1.10 -8.64
C GLN A 257 -33.10 1.48 -8.22
N SER A 258 -32.77 1.35 -6.93
CA SER A 258 -31.40 1.59 -6.44
C SER A 258 -30.43 0.58 -7.04
N ARG A 259 -30.74 -0.72 -6.95
CA ARG A 259 -29.95 -1.80 -7.56
C ARG A 259 -29.78 -1.65 -9.07
N GLN A 260 -30.80 -1.17 -9.78
CA GLN A 260 -30.69 -0.90 -11.22
C GLN A 260 -29.70 0.24 -11.51
N LYS A 261 -29.75 1.34 -10.75
CA LYS A 261 -28.82 2.47 -10.86
C LYS A 261 -27.39 2.07 -10.47
N GLU A 262 -27.23 1.30 -9.39
CA GLU A 262 -25.96 0.74 -8.92
C GLU A 262 -25.35 -0.21 -9.95
N ASN A 263 -26.14 -1.12 -10.55
CA ASN A 263 -25.66 -2.02 -11.59
C ASN A 263 -25.23 -1.27 -12.86
N VAL A 264 -25.95 -0.23 -13.29
CA VAL A 264 -25.54 0.59 -14.45
C VAL A 264 -24.23 1.34 -14.18
N LYS A 265 -24.04 1.87 -12.96
CA LYS A 265 -22.75 2.44 -12.53
C LYS A 265 -21.64 1.39 -12.55
N PHE A 266 -21.85 0.25 -11.91
CA PHE A 266 -20.88 -0.85 -11.85
C PHE A 266 -20.48 -1.37 -13.24
N GLN A 267 -21.42 -1.49 -14.18
CA GLN A 267 -21.11 -1.86 -15.57
C GLN A 267 -20.25 -0.78 -16.26
N THR A 268 -20.59 0.49 -16.09
CA THR A 268 -19.80 1.62 -16.62
C THR A 268 -18.38 1.64 -16.04
N GLU A 269 -18.25 1.55 -14.71
CA GLU A 269 -16.97 1.52 -13.99
C GLU A 269 -16.12 0.31 -14.38
N ALA A 270 -16.73 -0.88 -14.56
CA ALA A 270 -16.01 -2.09 -14.98
C ALA A 270 -15.50 -1.99 -16.43
N ASP A 271 -16.26 -1.37 -17.34
CA ASP A 271 -15.82 -1.17 -18.72
C ASP A 271 -14.82 -0.02 -18.88
N ASP A 272 -14.96 1.09 -18.14
CA ASP A 272 -13.92 2.14 -18.04
C ASP A 272 -12.60 1.53 -17.47
N GLN A 273 -12.66 0.66 -16.46
CA GLN A 273 -11.49 -0.07 -15.95
C GLN A 273 -10.87 -1.03 -16.98
N ARG A 274 -11.69 -1.76 -17.75
CA ARG A 274 -11.21 -2.64 -18.84
C ARG A 274 -10.50 -1.85 -19.94
N GLN A 275 -11.07 -0.72 -20.36
CA GLN A 275 -10.46 0.17 -21.35
C GLN A 275 -9.15 0.77 -20.82
N THR A 276 -9.12 1.20 -19.55
CA THR A 276 -7.91 1.66 -18.85
C THR A 276 -6.81 0.60 -18.89
N GLN A 277 -7.11 -0.68 -18.62
CA GLN A 277 -6.14 -1.76 -18.75
C GLN A 277 -5.63 -1.96 -20.18
N VAL A 278 -6.48 -1.76 -21.20
CA VAL A 278 -6.06 -1.85 -22.62
C VAL A 278 -5.12 -0.72 -22.99
N VAL A 279 -5.38 0.52 -22.54
CA VAL A 279 -4.48 1.67 -22.72
C VAL A 279 -3.13 1.41 -22.05
N LEU A 280 -3.12 0.97 -20.79
CA LEU A 280 -1.88 0.66 -20.07
C LEU A 280 -1.09 -0.49 -20.74
N LYS A 281 -1.77 -1.54 -21.21
CA LYS A 281 -1.12 -2.64 -21.95
C LYS A 281 -0.53 -2.18 -23.29
N LYS A 282 -1.19 -1.26 -24.02
CA LYS A 282 -0.62 -0.61 -25.22
C LYS A 282 0.65 0.19 -24.88
N ALA A 283 0.60 1.00 -23.82
CA ALA A 283 1.74 1.81 -23.39
C ALA A 283 2.95 0.97 -22.95
N VAL A 284 2.72 -0.07 -22.14
CA VAL A 284 3.76 -1.05 -21.76
C VAL A 284 4.33 -1.75 -22.99
N LYS A 285 3.49 -2.16 -23.95
CA LYS A 285 3.97 -2.77 -25.20
C LYS A 285 4.83 -1.82 -26.03
N PHE A 286 4.47 -0.55 -26.17
CA PHE A 286 5.32 0.42 -26.90
C PHE A 286 6.72 0.57 -26.30
N LEU A 287 6.84 0.48 -24.97
CA LEU A 287 8.13 0.47 -24.28
C LEU A 287 8.87 -0.87 -24.44
N ASP A 288 8.17 -2.01 -24.29
CA ASP A 288 8.75 -3.36 -24.45
C ASP A 288 9.24 -3.59 -25.90
N ASP A 289 8.46 -3.20 -26.92
CA ASP A 289 8.89 -3.24 -28.32
C ASP A 289 10.13 -2.37 -28.57
N PHE A 290 10.21 -1.17 -27.95
CA PHE A 290 11.40 -0.31 -28.03
C PHE A 290 12.61 -0.97 -27.35
N TYR A 291 12.52 -1.33 -26.06
CA TYR A 291 13.67 -1.86 -25.33
C TYR A 291 14.12 -3.24 -25.86
N ARG A 292 13.21 -4.09 -26.36
CA ARG A 292 13.60 -5.33 -27.07
C ARG A 292 14.30 -5.06 -28.40
N SER A 293 13.93 -4.00 -29.12
CA SER A 293 14.64 -3.59 -30.32
C SER A 293 16.04 -3.05 -29.99
N ALA A 294 16.18 -2.30 -28.89
CA ALA A 294 17.45 -1.82 -28.36
C ALA A 294 18.34 -2.94 -27.79
N GLU A 295 17.77 -3.96 -27.13
CA GLU A 295 18.48 -5.19 -26.74
C GLU A 295 19.00 -5.93 -27.98
N ARG A 296 18.21 -6.04 -29.06
CA ARG A 296 18.66 -6.68 -30.30
C ARG A 296 19.76 -5.89 -31.01
N ALA A 297 19.68 -4.55 -31.01
CA ALA A 297 20.73 -3.68 -31.53
C ALA A 297 22.02 -3.80 -30.69
N SER A 298 21.91 -3.66 -29.37
CA SER A 298 23.06 -3.73 -28.45
C SER A 298 23.69 -5.13 -28.38
N LEU A 299 22.92 -6.22 -28.45
CA LEU A 299 23.47 -7.58 -28.55
C LEU A 299 24.17 -7.84 -29.90
N ALA A 300 23.74 -7.18 -30.98
CA ALA A 300 24.47 -7.20 -32.25
C ALA A 300 25.78 -6.40 -32.15
N GLN A 301 25.74 -5.19 -31.56
CA GLN A 301 26.93 -4.36 -31.30
C GLN A 301 27.92 -5.07 -30.36
N ILE A 302 27.47 -5.69 -29.27
CA ILE A 302 28.31 -6.47 -28.35
C ILE A 302 28.96 -7.66 -29.07
N ARG A 303 28.27 -8.31 -30.02
CA ARG A 303 28.89 -9.37 -30.85
C ARG A 303 29.96 -8.87 -31.80
N ALA A 304 29.84 -7.64 -32.33
CA ALA A 304 30.90 -7.02 -33.11
C ALA A 304 32.08 -6.62 -32.20
N HIS A 305 31.79 -5.92 -31.10
CA HIS A 305 32.82 -5.28 -30.27
C HIS A 305 33.55 -6.23 -29.31
N ARG A 306 33.05 -7.45 -29.09
CA ARG A 306 33.74 -8.51 -28.31
C ARG A 306 34.85 -9.21 -29.12
N VAL A 307 35.09 -8.81 -30.36
CA VAL A 307 36.24 -9.26 -31.15
C VAL A 307 37.49 -8.42 -30.83
N ASP A 308 37.30 -7.15 -30.41
CA ASP A 308 38.40 -6.28 -29.99
C ASP A 308 38.76 -6.56 -28.52
N GLU A 309 40.05 -6.70 -28.25
CA GLU A 309 40.57 -7.25 -27.00
C GLU A 309 40.46 -6.29 -25.80
N VAL A 310 40.52 -6.88 -24.61
CA VAL A 310 40.77 -6.13 -23.36
C VAL A 310 42.18 -5.55 -23.44
N GLN A 311 42.30 -4.28 -23.80
CA GLN A 311 43.58 -3.56 -23.69
C GLN A 311 44.01 -3.49 -22.21
N PRO A 312 45.30 -3.63 -21.89
CA PRO A 312 45.79 -3.52 -20.51
C PRO A 312 45.53 -2.12 -19.95
N ASP A 313 45.34 -2.03 -18.63
CA ASP A 313 45.53 -0.74 -17.96
C ASP A 313 46.98 -0.29 -18.17
N LEU A 314 47.13 0.94 -18.66
CA LEU A 314 48.40 1.65 -18.73
C LEU A 314 48.49 2.49 -17.47
N ASP A 315 49.28 2.03 -16.51
CA ASP A 315 49.70 2.85 -15.37
C ASP A 315 50.30 4.16 -15.89
N SER A 316 49.94 5.27 -15.23
CA SER A 316 50.50 6.59 -15.52
C SER A 316 52.03 6.55 -15.38
N PRO A 317 52.79 7.28 -16.23
CA PRO A 317 54.24 7.36 -16.06
C PRO A 317 54.60 7.97 -14.70
N GLU A 318 55.14 7.15 -13.78
CA GLU A 318 55.76 7.61 -12.55
C GLU A 318 57.02 8.43 -12.88
N GLY A 319 56.93 9.76 -12.83
CA GLY A 319 58.07 10.65 -13.08
C GLY A 319 57.73 11.97 -13.75
N PHE A 320 56.97 12.82 -13.07
CA PHE A 320 56.94 14.28 -13.32
C PHE A 320 57.15 15.01 -11.98
N GLU A 321 58.38 14.94 -11.47
CA GLU A 321 58.97 15.85 -10.47
C GLU A 321 60.16 16.58 -11.12
#